data_AF-A0A1Y4LCW5-F1
#
_entry.id   AF-A0A1Y4LCW5-F1
#
_cell.length_a   1.000
_cell.length_b   1.000
_cell.length_c   1.000
_cell.angle_alpha   90.00
_cell.angle_beta   90.00
_cell.angle_gamma   90.00
#
_symmetry.space_group_name_H-M   'P 1'
#
loop_
_entity.id
_entity.type
_entity.pdbx_description
1 polymer ?
#
loop_
_entity_poly.entity_id
_entity_poly.type
_entity_poly.pdbx_seq_one_letter_code
_entity_poly.pdbx_strand_id
1 'polypeptide(L)'
;MNKTEAQYTNAIIALLDACLEKESFLFERPRGITRVFKNTQICEEMWDAIMDFRKEIVKKLKKSGMKVKNSCVRDKSNVQFEWIPLPAPMLNIAVEGRVIRYRVTVFSRKKYILLSINRVEAKAQYDFEGIDLNESEKRMVHHVLDIVGHGLFSGTIWVDRRLRRVCSGAAQQETTLKDLDAIERLPVPVVFCAVHAILTTVMSEFPAGIKPLYYPALRLSDNEAAESLQLQTLRALMRDLNFTEVKICMTLWQTEFEVQDTQAIEILRKISHIPLLVRVERDKVQRILSLLMQQARGDATYGHSDYPLGTLPILIGSTLPPDSLCFTLDWPAFEAPGSGDLAVLRDVAKVIVAQRERFVRCLAWQMTNRTVGVERYEKVYILSACAAIDEIVGSETKRPFSHWANGLFAQHEMQQTEQLERFDRAVQLLRDRACWDDVVAPSAKEMGAGSLAFWYKGKMEEPCIAFELKDSFPRFLESRLGLRRADSEVFRTHIKTLGLLEKMSQNVRGQNGKSTAHVLFPVCIWEKTEEHMTETCDL
;
A
#
# COMPACT_ATOMS: atom_id res chain seq x y z
N MET A 1 -35.61 -2.22 10.50
CA MET A 1 -35.89 -2.28 9.05
C MET A 1 -36.43 -3.67 8.75
N ASN A 2 -37.57 -3.78 8.06
CA ASN A 2 -38.16 -5.07 7.72
C ASN A 2 -37.28 -5.80 6.69
N LYS A 3 -37.22 -7.14 6.69
CA LYS A 3 -36.33 -7.92 5.81
C LYS A 3 -36.50 -7.56 4.32
N THR A 4 -37.76 -7.37 3.90
CA THR A 4 -38.13 -6.95 2.53
C THR A 4 -37.65 -5.54 2.19
N GLU A 5 -37.65 -4.60 3.15
CA GLU A 5 -37.15 -3.23 2.94
C GLU A 5 -35.63 -3.20 2.77
N ALA A 6 -34.91 -4.05 3.51
CA ALA A 6 -33.46 -4.18 3.39
C ALA A 6 -33.04 -4.77 2.04
N GLN A 7 -33.70 -5.85 1.61
CA GLN A 7 -33.46 -6.46 0.30
C GLN A 7 -33.78 -5.48 -0.84
N TYR A 8 -34.90 -4.76 -0.74
CA TYR A 8 -35.23 -3.70 -1.69
C TYR A 8 -34.17 -2.59 -1.71
N THR A 9 -33.75 -2.09 -0.54
CA THR A 9 -32.75 -1.02 -0.44
C THR A 9 -31.43 -1.42 -1.10
N ASN A 10 -30.96 -2.65 -0.85
CA ASN A 10 -29.74 -3.18 -1.47
C ASN A 10 -29.88 -3.30 -3.00
N ALA A 11 -31.03 -3.74 -3.50
CA ALA A 11 -31.30 -3.77 -4.93
C ALA A 11 -31.29 -2.37 -5.55
N ILE A 12 -31.84 -1.36 -4.85
CA ILE A 12 -31.79 0.02 -5.32
C ILE A 12 -30.36 0.59 -5.31
N ILE A 13 -29.55 0.30 -4.29
CA ILE A 13 -28.13 0.71 -4.24
C ILE A 13 -27.38 0.18 -5.47
N ALA A 14 -27.49 -1.12 -5.77
CA ALA A 14 -26.82 -1.72 -6.92
C ALA A 14 -27.28 -1.11 -8.27
N LEU A 15 -28.57 -0.79 -8.41
CA LEU A 15 -29.07 -0.10 -9.61
C LEU A 15 -28.59 1.35 -9.71
N LEU A 16 -28.46 2.05 -8.58
CA LEU A 16 -27.89 3.40 -8.52
C LEU A 16 -26.41 3.38 -8.90
N ASP A 17 -25.62 2.41 -8.43
CA ASP A 17 -24.21 2.29 -8.80
C ASP A 17 -24.05 2.16 -10.32
N ALA A 18 -24.82 1.26 -10.94
CA ALA A 18 -24.83 1.10 -12.39
C ALA A 18 -25.25 2.40 -13.11
N CYS A 19 -26.21 3.15 -12.56
CA CYS A 19 -26.69 4.42 -13.12
C CYS A 19 -25.63 5.52 -13.03
N LEU A 20 -25.01 5.67 -11.86
CA LEU A 20 -24.07 6.74 -11.52
C LEU A 20 -22.65 6.49 -12.06
N GLU A 21 -22.32 5.28 -12.50
CA GLU A 21 -21.03 4.93 -13.10
C GLU A 21 -20.68 5.84 -14.29
N LYS A 22 -21.69 6.15 -15.12
CA LYS A 22 -21.59 6.95 -16.35
C LYS A 22 -21.58 8.46 -16.10
N GLU A 23 -21.91 8.90 -14.89
CA GLU A 23 -22.05 10.31 -14.56
C GLU A 23 -20.76 10.82 -13.90
N SER A 24 -20.18 11.88 -14.47
CA SER A 24 -18.90 12.41 -14.02
C SER A 24 -19.03 13.27 -12.75
N PHE A 25 -20.18 13.93 -12.54
CA PHE A 25 -20.49 14.86 -11.43
C PHE A 25 -19.47 15.98 -11.17
N LEU A 26 -18.54 16.21 -12.11
CA LEU A 26 -17.38 17.10 -11.95
C LEU A 26 -17.63 18.52 -12.45
N PHE A 27 -18.38 18.66 -13.55
CA PHE A 27 -18.67 19.96 -14.18
C PHE A 27 -20.17 20.24 -14.24
N GLU A 28 -20.96 19.19 -14.42
CA GLU A 28 -22.40 19.27 -14.41
C GLU A 28 -22.90 18.80 -13.05
N ARG A 29 -23.89 19.54 -12.53
CA ARG A 29 -24.72 19.07 -11.43
C ARG A 29 -26.05 18.69 -12.08
N PRO A 30 -26.21 17.46 -12.60
CA PRO A 30 -27.40 17.08 -13.33
C PRO A 30 -28.62 17.43 -12.49
N ARG A 31 -29.55 18.16 -13.09
CA ARG A 31 -30.80 18.52 -12.41
C ARG A 31 -31.65 17.26 -12.21
N GLY A 32 -31.60 16.36 -13.18
CA GLY A 32 -32.11 15.00 -13.06
C GLY A 32 -31.22 14.00 -13.77
N ILE A 33 -31.30 12.74 -13.35
CA ILE A 33 -30.65 11.58 -13.96
C ILE A 33 -31.73 10.50 -14.07
N THR A 34 -31.76 9.80 -15.18
CA THR A 34 -32.77 8.76 -15.42
C THR A 34 -32.17 7.54 -16.08
N ARG A 35 -32.66 6.36 -15.68
CA ARG A 35 -32.28 5.09 -16.33
C ARG A 35 -33.40 4.07 -16.26
N VAL A 36 -33.68 3.46 -17.42
CA VAL A 36 -34.61 2.35 -17.55
C VAL A 36 -33.83 1.04 -17.53
N PHE A 37 -34.29 0.10 -16.71
CA PHE A 37 -33.81 -1.27 -16.65
C PHE A 37 -34.91 -2.23 -17.10
N LYS A 38 -34.56 -3.13 -18.01
CA LYS A 38 -35.40 -4.30 -18.36
C LYS A 38 -35.17 -5.41 -17.34
N ASN A 39 -36.16 -6.27 -17.13
CA ASN A 39 -36.02 -7.43 -16.25
C ASN A 39 -34.84 -8.35 -16.65
N THR A 40 -34.49 -8.43 -17.93
CA THR A 40 -33.33 -9.20 -18.43
C THR A 40 -31.98 -8.59 -18.06
N GLN A 41 -31.95 -7.34 -17.60
CA GLN A 41 -30.74 -6.60 -17.23
C GLN A 41 -30.52 -6.56 -15.71
N ILE A 42 -31.44 -7.13 -14.94
CA ILE A 42 -31.41 -7.17 -13.47
C ILE A 42 -31.33 -8.64 -13.10
N CYS A 43 -30.47 -9.02 -12.14
CA CYS A 43 -30.44 -10.40 -11.67
C CYS A 43 -31.76 -10.77 -10.99
N GLU A 44 -32.09 -12.06 -11.01
CA GLU A 44 -33.38 -12.58 -10.54
C GLU A 44 -33.65 -12.19 -9.08
N GLU A 45 -32.64 -12.30 -8.20
CA GLU A 45 -32.75 -11.94 -6.78
C GLU A 45 -33.12 -10.47 -6.56
N MET A 46 -32.49 -9.54 -7.30
CA MET A 46 -32.79 -8.11 -7.21
C MET A 46 -34.19 -7.80 -7.75
N TRP A 47 -34.57 -8.45 -8.85
CA TRP A 47 -35.90 -8.29 -9.43
C TRP A 47 -36.99 -8.74 -8.45
N ASP A 48 -36.79 -9.89 -7.82
CA ASP A 48 -37.72 -10.45 -6.83
C ASP A 48 -37.84 -9.54 -5.61
N ALA A 49 -36.71 -9.03 -5.08
CA ALA A 49 -36.74 -8.07 -3.98
C ALA A 49 -37.57 -6.82 -4.30
N ILE A 50 -37.44 -6.28 -5.52
CA ILE A 50 -38.20 -5.10 -5.96
C ILE A 50 -39.68 -5.44 -6.14
N MET A 51 -40.00 -6.60 -6.72
CA MET A 51 -41.38 -7.02 -6.93
C MET A 51 -42.09 -7.39 -5.64
N ASP A 52 -41.40 -7.97 -4.67
CA ASP A 52 -41.97 -8.28 -3.35
C ASP A 52 -42.25 -7.01 -2.55
N PHE A 53 -41.32 -6.05 -2.56
CA PHE A 53 -41.58 -4.74 -1.98
C PHE A 53 -42.75 -4.03 -2.68
N ARG A 54 -42.83 -4.10 -4.01
CA ARG A 54 -43.97 -3.57 -4.77
C ARG A 54 -45.29 -4.20 -4.34
N LYS A 55 -45.36 -5.50 -4.08
CA LYS A 55 -46.59 -6.16 -3.58
C LYS A 55 -47.05 -5.54 -2.26
N GLU A 56 -46.12 -5.27 -1.34
CA GLU A 56 -46.43 -4.61 -0.07
C GLU A 56 -46.93 -3.17 -0.24
N ILE A 57 -46.31 -2.42 -1.14
CA ILE A 57 -46.74 -1.06 -1.49
C ILE A 57 -48.16 -1.07 -2.08
N VAL A 58 -48.47 -2.01 -2.98
CA VAL A 58 -49.82 -2.17 -3.55
C VAL A 58 -50.85 -2.49 -2.48
N LYS A 59 -50.53 -3.34 -1.49
CA LYS A 59 -51.42 -3.62 -0.35
C LYS A 59 -51.70 -2.35 0.46
N LYS A 60 -50.67 -1.54 0.75
CA LYS A 60 -50.82 -0.26 1.47
C LYS A 60 -51.70 0.72 0.69
N LEU A 61 -51.48 0.86 -0.62
CA LEU A 61 -52.28 1.76 -1.46
C LEU A 61 -53.75 1.37 -1.53
N LYS A 62 -54.05 0.08 -1.66
CA LYS A 62 -55.44 -0.41 -1.62
C LYS A 62 -56.12 -0.09 -0.28
N LYS A 63 -55.40 -0.25 0.85
CA LYS A 63 -55.91 0.09 2.19
C LYS A 63 -56.20 1.59 2.34
N SER A 64 -55.42 2.45 1.70
CA SER A 64 -55.65 3.91 1.70
C SER A 64 -56.83 4.36 0.81
N GLY A 65 -57.48 3.43 0.10
CA GLY A 65 -58.63 3.73 -0.77
C GLY A 65 -58.27 4.07 -2.22
N MET A 66 -57.00 3.86 -2.64
CA MET A 66 -56.61 3.98 -4.05
C MET A 66 -56.93 2.71 -4.84
N LYS A 67 -57.33 2.87 -6.10
CA LYS A 67 -57.58 1.73 -7.01
C LYS A 67 -56.28 1.37 -7.71
N VAL A 68 -55.81 0.14 -7.51
CA VAL A 68 -54.60 -0.37 -8.17
C VAL A 68 -54.92 -1.61 -9.00
N LYS A 69 -54.70 -1.54 -10.32
CA LYS A 69 -54.89 -2.66 -11.27
C LYS A 69 -53.66 -2.79 -12.17
N ASN A 70 -53.08 -3.98 -12.25
CA ASN A 70 -51.85 -4.26 -13.02
C ASN A 70 -50.67 -3.37 -12.58
N SER A 71 -50.24 -2.43 -13.41
CA SER A 71 -49.21 -1.43 -13.09
C SER A 71 -49.80 -0.03 -12.92
N CYS A 72 -51.12 0.07 -12.85
CA CYS A 72 -51.82 1.33 -12.87
C CYS A 72 -52.39 1.69 -11.49
N VAL A 73 -52.17 2.94 -11.08
CA VAL A 73 -52.74 3.56 -9.87
C VAL A 73 -53.75 4.61 -10.31
N ARG A 74 -54.92 4.62 -9.65
CA ARG A 74 -55.99 5.59 -9.86
C ARG A 74 -56.49 6.11 -8.52
N ASP A 75 -56.68 7.41 -8.43
CA ASP A 75 -57.23 8.08 -7.26
C ASP A 75 -58.76 8.25 -7.34
N LYS A 76 -59.35 8.99 -6.39
CA LYS A 76 -60.79 9.27 -6.36
C LYS A 76 -61.22 10.32 -7.40
N SER A 77 -60.28 11.11 -7.94
CA SER A 77 -60.53 12.10 -9.00
C SER A 77 -60.47 11.52 -10.42
N ASN A 78 -60.38 10.18 -10.55
CA ASN A 78 -60.27 9.42 -11.79
C ASN A 78 -58.99 9.68 -12.61
N VAL A 79 -57.98 10.33 -12.04
CA VAL A 79 -56.66 10.46 -12.68
C VAL A 79 -55.98 9.09 -12.68
N GLN A 80 -55.48 8.67 -13.84
CA GLN A 80 -54.89 7.36 -14.05
C GLN A 80 -53.40 7.48 -14.37
N PHE A 81 -52.55 6.71 -13.69
CA PHE A 81 -51.11 6.66 -13.99
C PHE A 81 -50.63 5.22 -14.14
N GLU A 82 -49.81 4.97 -15.15
CA GLU A 82 -49.46 3.61 -15.62
C GLU A 82 -48.20 3.00 -15.00
N TRP A 83 -47.66 3.67 -13.98
CA TRP A 83 -46.54 3.16 -13.18
C TRP A 83 -46.91 3.10 -11.71
N ILE A 84 -46.29 2.17 -10.99
CA ILE A 84 -46.36 2.12 -9.53
C ILE A 84 -45.10 2.82 -9.00
N PRO A 85 -45.20 4.02 -8.43
CA PRO A 85 -44.05 4.65 -7.79
C PRO A 85 -43.75 3.95 -6.47
N LEU A 86 -42.48 3.63 -6.27
CA LEU A 86 -41.92 3.00 -5.09
C LEU A 86 -41.00 4.02 -4.41
N PRO A 87 -41.14 4.20 -3.08
CA PRO A 87 -40.27 5.09 -2.33
C PRO A 87 -38.86 4.51 -2.26
N ALA A 88 -37.84 5.35 -2.29
CA ALA A 88 -36.45 4.97 -2.10
C ALA A 88 -35.75 5.92 -1.10
N PRO A 89 -34.66 5.48 -0.45
CA PRO A 89 -33.85 6.35 0.39
C PRO A 89 -33.31 7.56 -0.38
N MET A 90 -33.04 8.65 0.33
CA MET A 90 -32.40 9.82 -0.26
C MET A 90 -30.94 9.49 -0.63
N LEU A 91 -30.42 10.13 -1.67
CA LEU A 91 -29.05 9.93 -2.15
C LEU A 91 -28.22 11.19 -1.90
N ASN A 92 -27.13 11.04 -1.16
CA ASN A 92 -26.14 12.07 -0.93
C ASN A 92 -24.87 11.73 -1.70
N ILE A 93 -24.49 12.61 -2.63
CA ILE A 93 -23.22 12.50 -3.35
C ILE A 93 -22.26 13.51 -2.76
N ALA A 94 -21.23 13.02 -2.07
CA ALA A 94 -20.14 13.85 -1.58
C ALA A 94 -19.19 14.15 -2.74
N VAL A 95 -19.06 15.44 -3.05
CA VAL A 95 -18.08 15.98 -4.01
C VAL A 95 -17.18 16.96 -3.26
N GLU A 96 -16.13 17.45 -3.89
CA GLU A 96 -15.18 18.30 -3.18
C GLU A 96 -15.84 19.57 -2.60
N GLY A 97 -15.69 19.75 -1.29
CA GLY A 97 -16.20 20.90 -0.53
C GLY A 97 -17.71 20.94 -0.32
N ARG A 98 -18.51 19.94 -0.75
CA ARG A 98 -19.98 19.97 -0.61
C ARG A 98 -20.65 18.60 -0.79
N VAL A 99 -21.90 18.51 -0.35
CA VAL A 99 -22.76 17.34 -0.58
C VAL A 99 -23.93 17.76 -1.47
N ILE A 100 -24.11 17.06 -2.60
CA ILE A 100 -25.28 17.24 -3.46
C ILE A 100 -26.33 16.22 -3.04
N ARG A 101 -27.54 16.69 -2.73
CA ARG A 101 -28.66 15.83 -2.34
C ARG A 101 -29.58 15.57 -3.52
N TYR A 102 -29.93 14.30 -3.70
CA TYR A 102 -30.82 13.81 -4.73
C TYR A 102 -31.99 13.05 -4.10
N ARG A 103 -33.18 13.29 -4.63
CA ARG A 103 -34.37 12.46 -4.39
C ARG A 103 -34.39 11.34 -5.41
N VAL A 104 -34.48 10.11 -4.93
CA VAL A 104 -34.62 8.93 -5.78
C VAL A 104 -36.08 8.48 -5.76
N THR A 105 -36.65 8.21 -6.93
CA THR A 105 -37.98 7.61 -7.09
C THR A 105 -37.90 6.49 -8.10
N VAL A 106 -38.44 5.33 -7.73
CA VAL A 106 -38.40 4.13 -8.55
C VAL A 106 -39.78 3.90 -9.12
N PHE A 107 -39.94 3.92 -10.43
CA PHE A 107 -41.20 3.60 -11.08
C PHE A 107 -41.15 2.16 -11.60
N SER A 108 -42.09 1.33 -11.16
CA SER A 108 -42.19 -0.06 -11.59
C SER A 108 -43.36 -0.27 -12.55
N ARG A 109 -43.11 -0.91 -13.69
CA ARG A 109 -44.12 -1.30 -14.68
C ARG A 109 -43.80 -2.66 -15.29
N LYS A 110 -44.69 -3.65 -15.17
CA LYS A 110 -44.56 -5.03 -15.70
C LYS A 110 -43.13 -5.60 -15.78
N LYS A 111 -42.38 -5.33 -16.85
CA LYS A 111 -41.02 -5.84 -17.14
C LYS A 111 -39.90 -4.76 -17.07
N TYR A 112 -40.24 -3.58 -16.56
CA TYR A 112 -39.38 -2.40 -16.57
C TYR A 112 -39.35 -1.73 -15.20
N ILE A 113 -38.17 -1.23 -14.84
CA ILE A 113 -37.95 -0.35 -13.71
C ILE A 113 -37.30 0.91 -14.24
N LEU A 114 -37.89 2.07 -13.92
CA LEU A 114 -37.31 3.37 -14.19
C LEU A 114 -36.80 3.95 -12.87
N LEU A 115 -35.53 4.31 -12.84
CA LEU A 115 -34.92 5.10 -11.78
C LEU A 115 -34.95 6.57 -12.18
N SER A 116 -35.66 7.39 -11.40
CA SER A 116 -35.71 8.85 -11.52
C SER A 116 -34.94 9.45 -10.34
N ILE A 117 -33.89 10.21 -10.63
CA ILE A 117 -33.02 10.82 -9.62
C ILE A 117 -33.03 12.33 -9.84
N ASN A 118 -33.65 13.09 -8.94
CA ASN A 118 -33.83 14.54 -9.11
C ASN A 118 -33.09 15.31 -8.02
N ARG A 119 -32.36 16.35 -8.41
CA ARG A 119 -31.62 17.19 -7.47
C ARG A 119 -32.59 17.93 -6.56
N VAL A 120 -32.32 17.96 -5.28
CA VAL A 120 -33.12 18.73 -4.31
C VAL A 120 -32.77 20.21 -4.45
N GLU A 121 -33.73 21.03 -4.89
CA GLU A 121 -33.60 22.49 -5.03
C GLU A 121 -34.44 23.23 -3.99
N ALA A 122 -34.07 24.49 -3.69
CA ALA A 122 -34.74 25.31 -2.67
C ALA A 122 -36.18 25.72 -3.04
N LYS A 123 -36.53 25.69 -4.34
CA LYS A 123 -37.91 25.83 -4.81
C LYS A 123 -38.52 24.43 -4.90
N ALA A 124 -39.63 24.21 -4.22
CA ALA A 124 -40.37 22.96 -4.24
C ALA A 124 -41.05 22.72 -5.60
N GLN A 125 -40.25 22.51 -6.65
CA GLN A 125 -40.71 21.93 -7.91
C GLN A 125 -40.50 20.43 -7.82
N TYR A 126 -41.61 19.71 -7.92
CA TYR A 126 -41.61 18.26 -7.82
C TYR A 126 -41.69 17.65 -9.21
N ASP A 127 -40.54 17.61 -9.88
CA ASP A 127 -40.41 16.98 -11.18
C ASP A 127 -39.73 15.61 -11.05
N PHE A 128 -40.03 14.73 -12.00
CA PHE A 128 -39.49 13.37 -12.09
C PHE A 128 -38.77 13.22 -13.42
N GLU A 129 -37.50 12.84 -13.39
CA GLU A 129 -36.68 12.73 -14.59
C GLU A 129 -37.01 11.48 -15.40
N GLY A 130 -37.21 11.65 -16.70
CA GLY A 130 -37.50 10.56 -17.64
C GLY A 130 -38.98 10.15 -17.73
N ILE A 131 -39.90 10.89 -17.09
CA ILE A 131 -41.34 10.79 -17.37
C ILE A 131 -41.94 12.20 -17.43
N ASP A 132 -42.55 12.54 -18.57
CA ASP A 132 -43.34 13.77 -18.69
C ASP A 132 -44.70 13.57 -18.03
N LEU A 133 -44.88 14.17 -16.84
CA LEU A 133 -46.14 14.12 -16.08
C LEU A 133 -46.87 15.45 -16.14
N ASN A 134 -48.19 15.41 -16.28
CA ASN A 134 -49.03 16.60 -16.06
C ASN A 134 -49.21 16.89 -14.56
N GLU A 135 -49.73 18.08 -14.22
CA GLU A 135 -49.88 18.52 -12.81
C GLU A 135 -50.84 17.65 -11.98
N SER A 136 -51.82 16.98 -12.59
CA SER A 136 -52.65 15.99 -11.90
C SER A 136 -51.89 14.69 -11.60
N GLU A 137 -51.07 14.21 -12.54
CA GLU A 137 -50.27 13.01 -12.38
C GLU A 137 -49.14 13.21 -11.38
N LYS A 138 -48.45 14.37 -11.40
CA LYS A 138 -47.45 14.73 -10.39
C LYS A 138 -48.06 14.69 -8.99
N ARG A 139 -49.20 15.36 -8.78
CA ARG A 139 -49.93 15.35 -7.50
C ARG A 139 -50.30 13.94 -7.06
N MET A 140 -50.72 13.08 -7.98
CA MET A 140 -51.02 11.69 -7.66
C MET A 140 -49.76 10.90 -7.27
N VAL A 141 -48.64 11.04 -7.98
CA VAL A 141 -47.38 10.38 -7.62
C VAL A 141 -46.92 10.80 -6.24
N HIS A 142 -47.03 12.09 -5.89
CA HIS A 142 -46.76 12.56 -4.53
C HIS A 142 -47.69 11.95 -3.50
N HIS A 143 -48.99 11.97 -3.78
CA HIS A 143 -49.96 11.37 -2.87
C HIS A 143 -49.66 9.89 -2.60
N VAL A 144 -49.29 9.14 -3.65
CA VAL A 144 -48.85 7.74 -3.53
C VAL A 144 -47.60 7.66 -2.66
N LEU A 145 -46.57 8.45 -2.93
CA LEU A 145 -45.32 8.47 -2.18
C LEU A 145 -45.50 8.90 -0.71
N ASP A 146 -46.45 9.79 -0.41
CA ASP A 146 -46.76 10.24 0.95
C ASP A 146 -47.50 9.14 1.74
N ILE A 147 -48.45 8.46 1.10
CA ILE A 147 -49.16 7.31 1.70
C ILE A 147 -48.17 6.21 2.10
N VAL A 148 -47.17 5.97 1.26
CA VAL A 148 -46.29 4.80 1.40
C VAL A 148 -44.98 5.14 2.11
N GLY A 149 -44.42 6.33 1.90
CA GLY A 149 -43.05 6.70 2.25
C GLY A 149 -42.84 7.22 3.67
N HIS A 150 -43.90 7.64 4.37
CA HIS A 150 -43.77 8.14 5.75
C HIS A 150 -43.18 7.05 6.67
N GLY A 151 -41.92 7.23 7.09
CA GLY A 151 -41.23 6.37 8.07
C GLY A 151 -40.63 5.06 7.53
N LEU A 152 -40.64 4.80 6.21
CA LEU A 152 -40.10 3.54 5.65
C LEU A 152 -38.57 3.47 5.63
N PHE A 153 -37.89 4.60 5.43
CA PHE A 153 -36.43 4.65 5.32
C PHE A 153 -35.90 5.72 6.27
N SER A 154 -35.18 5.31 7.31
CA SER A 154 -34.45 6.22 8.22
C SER A 154 -33.03 6.53 7.73
N GLY A 155 -32.55 5.79 6.72
CA GLY A 155 -31.21 5.91 6.17
C GLY A 155 -31.11 6.78 4.93
N THR A 156 -29.92 7.34 4.69
CA THR A 156 -29.55 8.03 3.44
C THR A 156 -28.43 7.22 2.77
N ILE A 157 -28.51 7.03 1.46
CA ILE A 157 -27.44 6.39 0.67
C ILE A 157 -26.34 7.42 0.46
N TRP A 158 -25.11 7.07 0.79
CA TRP A 158 -23.94 7.93 0.63
C TRP A 158 -23.03 7.39 -0.46
N VAL A 159 -22.66 8.25 -1.41
CA VAL A 159 -21.69 7.96 -2.46
C VAL A 159 -20.59 9.02 -2.40
N ASP A 160 -19.34 8.59 -2.19
CA ASP A 160 -18.18 9.49 -2.15
C ASP A 160 -17.48 9.55 -3.51
N ARG A 161 -17.43 10.75 -4.10
CA ARG A 161 -16.76 11.01 -5.39
C ARG A 161 -15.55 11.94 -5.26
N ARG A 162 -15.11 12.26 -4.04
CA ARG A 162 -13.98 13.19 -3.78
C ARG A 162 -12.63 12.70 -4.33
N LEU A 163 -12.48 11.40 -4.63
CA LEU A 163 -11.23 10.80 -5.14
C LEU A 163 -11.11 10.80 -6.69
N ARG A 164 -12.13 11.21 -7.46
CA ARG A 164 -12.13 11.11 -8.94
C ARG A 164 -11.39 12.26 -9.66
N ARG A 165 -10.92 13.29 -8.94
CA ARG A 165 -10.33 14.51 -9.53
C ARG A 165 -9.00 14.31 -10.24
N VAL A 166 -8.22 13.29 -9.89
CA VAL A 166 -6.97 12.98 -10.63
C VAL A 166 -7.28 12.38 -12.02
N CYS A 167 -8.52 11.93 -12.27
CA CYS A 167 -8.82 10.96 -13.33
C CYS A 167 -9.85 11.44 -14.36
N SER A 168 -10.33 12.69 -14.30
CA SER A 168 -11.36 13.14 -15.27
C SER A 168 -11.28 14.65 -15.56
N GLY A 169 -10.14 15.02 -16.12
CA GLY A 169 -10.01 16.11 -17.07
C GLY A 169 -9.08 15.65 -18.19
N ALA A 170 -9.64 15.33 -19.37
CA ALA A 170 -8.93 15.02 -20.62
C ALA A 170 -8.22 13.65 -20.81
N ALA A 171 -8.23 12.69 -19.87
CA ALA A 171 -7.51 11.41 -20.02
C ALA A 171 -8.41 10.15 -20.17
N GLN A 172 -9.51 10.26 -20.92
CA GLN A 172 -10.17 9.09 -21.52
C GLN A 172 -9.92 9.03 -23.04
N GLN A 173 -8.87 9.70 -23.53
CA GLN A 173 -8.10 9.13 -24.62
C GLN A 173 -7.38 7.91 -24.03
N GLU A 174 -7.29 6.83 -24.79
CA GLU A 174 -6.15 5.91 -24.66
C GLU A 174 -4.90 6.80 -24.60
N THR A 175 -4.38 7.10 -23.40
CA THR A 175 -3.03 7.62 -23.27
C THR A 175 -2.16 6.49 -23.74
N THR A 176 -1.90 6.46 -25.05
CA THR A 176 -0.83 5.71 -25.64
C THR A 176 0.42 6.27 -24.99
N LEU A 177 0.83 5.62 -23.89
CA LEU A 177 2.03 5.97 -23.16
C LEU A 177 3.17 5.89 -24.17
N LYS A 178 3.78 7.05 -24.44
CA LYS A 178 4.88 7.15 -25.37
C LYS A 178 6.15 6.72 -24.64
N ASP A 179 7.01 6.00 -25.35
CA ASP A 179 8.36 5.64 -24.88
C ASP A 179 8.39 4.82 -23.58
N LEU A 180 7.53 3.81 -23.44
CA LEU A 180 7.63 2.83 -22.34
C LEU A 180 8.98 2.10 -22.32
N ASP A 181 9.69 2.05 -23.46
CA ASP A 181 11.04 1.50 -23.57
C ASP A 181 12.06 2.34 -22.76
N ALA A 182 11.73 3.59 -22.39
CA ALA A 182 12.53 4.40 -21.48
C ALA A 182 12.70 3.77 -20.09
N ILE A 183 11.77 2.91 -19.67
CA ILE A 183 11.84 2.22 -18.38
C ILE A 183 13.09 1.33 -18.31
N GLU A 184 13.49 0.73 -19.44
CA GLU A 184 14.70 -0.13 -19.51
C GLU A 184 16.00 0.66 -19.39
N ARG A 185 15.96 1.98 -19.65
CA ARG A 185 17.11 2.88 -19.52
C ARG A 185 17.24 3.47 -18.11
N LEU A 186 16.22 3.32 -17.27
CA LEU A 186 16.22 3.87 -15.92
C LEU A 186 17.02 3.00 -14.96
N PRO A 187 17.77 3.60 -14.01
CA PRO A 187 18.44 2.84 -12.97
C PRO A 187 17.45 1.99 -12.16
N VAL A 188 17.84 0.75 -11.85
CA VAL A 188 16.99 -0.19 -11.10
C VAL A 188 16.44 0.40 -9.79
N PRO A 189 17.24 1.11 -8.97
CA PRO A 189 16.75 1.78 -7.75
C PRO A 189 15.64 2.82 -7.99
N VAL A 190 15.67 3.52 -9.12
CA VAL A 190 14.67 4.54 -9.46
C VAL A 190 13.32 3.88 -9.75
N VAL A 191 13.31 2.84 -10.57
CA VAL A 191 12.09 2.09 -10.89
C VAL A 191 11.58 1.35 -9.65
N PHE A 192 12.47 0.81 -8.81
CA PHE A 192 12.12 0.21 -7.52
C PHE A 192 11.34 1.18 -6.64
N CYS A 193 11.85 2.40 -6.46
CA CYS A 193 11.16 3.43 -5.70
C CYS A 193 9.83 3.84 -6.34
N ALA A 194 9.79 3.93 -7.67
CA ALA A 194 8.57 4.30 -8.40
C ALA A 194 7.44 3.28 -8.22
N VAL A 195 7.73 1.98 -8.33
CA VAL A 195 6.75 0.91 -8.12
C VAL A 195 6.15 0.99 -6.71
N HIS A 196 6.99 1.16 -5.68
CA HIS A 196 6.51 1.26 -4.29
C HIS A 196 5.75 2.56 -4.02
N ALA A 197 6.15 3.67 -4.66
CA ALA A 197 5.38 4.91 -4.62
C ALA A 197 4.00 4.73 -5.26
N ILE A 198 3.90 4.07 -6.42
CA ILE A 198 2.63 3.74 -7.07
C ILE A 198 1.77 2.89 -6.13
N LEU A 199 2.31 1.80 -5.57
CA LEU A 199 1.60 0.96 -4.61
C LEU A 199 1.06 1.76 -3.42
N THR A 200 1.87 2.68 -2.88
CA THR A 200 1.47 3.58 -1.78
C THR A 200 0.23 4.40 -2.13
N THR A 201 0.19 4.96 -3.34
CA THR A 201 -0.89 5.87 -3.78
C THR A 201 -2.23 5.15 -3.96
N VAL A 202 -2.22 3.86 -4.26
CA VAL A 202 -3.43 3.04 -4.43
C VAL A 202 -3.74 2.14 -3.23
N MET A 203 -2.90 2.18 -2.19
CA MET A 203 -3.00 1.29 -1.03
C MET A 203 -4.31 1.47 -0.24
N SER A 204 -5.00 2.61 -0.35
CA SER A 204 -6.32 2.84 0.26
C SER A 204 -7.39 1.90 -0.26
N GLU A 205 -7.23 1.41 -1.50
CA GLU A 205 -8.20 0.55 -2.19
C GLU A 205 -7.88 -0.94 -1.96
N PHE A 206 -6.81 -1.27 -1.24
CA PHE A 206 -6.40 -2.65 -1.03
C PHE A 206 -7.34 -3.35 -0.05
N PRO A 207 -7.93 -4.50 -0.42
CA PRO A 207 -8.61 -5.37 0.52
C PRO A 207 -7.69 -5.80 1.67
N ALA A 208 -8.31 -6.17 2.80
CA ALA A 208 -7.60 -6.78 3.92
C ALA A 208 -6.76 -7.98 3.42
N GLY A 209 -5.48 -8.02 3.78
CA GLY A 209 -4.55 -9.09 3.40
C GLY A 209 -3.79 -8.93 2.07
N ILE A 210 -4.06 -7.90 1.26
CA ILE A 210 -3.31 -7.64 0.00
C ILE A 210 -2.17 -6.63 0.19
N LYS A 211 -2.11 -5.96 1.34
CA LYS A 211 -1.04 -5.01 1.64
C LYS A 211 0.32 -5.74 1.76
N PRO A 212 1.42 -5.11 1.32
CA PRO A 212 2.73 -5.75 1.31
C PRO A 212 3.21 -5.98 2.74
N LEU A 213 3.45 -7.21 3.17
CA LEU A 213 3.97 -7.50 4.52
C LEU A 213 5.50 -7.38 4.61
N TYR A 214 6.07 -6.27 4.13
CA TYR A 214 7.50 -5.93 4.24
C TYR A 214 7.72 -4.42 4.13
N TYR A 215 8.89 -3.93 4.53
CA TYR A 215 9.31 -2.56 4.20
C TYR A 215 10.23 -2.56 2.97
N PRO A 216 9.93 -1.77 1.91
CA PRO A 216 10.92 -1.51 0.88
C PRO A 216 12.04 -0.67 1.47
N ALA A 217 13.28 -1.06 1.23
CA ALA A 217 14.43 -0.36 1.75
C ALA A 217 15.47 -0.13 0.65
N LEU A 218 16.10 1.03 0.69
CA LEU A 218 17.12 1.42 -0.26
C LEU A 218 18.35 1.95 0.48
N ARG A 219 19.47 1.26 0.33
CA ARG A 219 20.75 1.70 0.88
C ARG A 219 21.43 2.62 -0.11
N LEU A 220 21.78 3.81 0.35
CA LEU A 220 22.44 4.83 -0.46
C LEU A 220 23.97 4.67 -0.42
N SER A 221 24.67 5.45 -1.23
CA SER A 221 26.13 5.46 -1.27
C SER A 221 26.71 5.99 0.05
N ASP A 222 27.83 5.41 0.50
CA ASP A 222 28.60 5.94 1.63
C ASP A 222 29.41 7.21 1.24
N ASN A 223 29.46 7.54 -0.05
CA ASN A 223 30.06 8.79 -0.55
C ASN A 223 29.04 9.92 -0.45
N GLU A 224 29.30 10.91 0.41
CA GLU A 224 28.41 12.05 0.67
C GLU A 224 27.93 12.78 -0.60
N ALA A 225 28.82 12.95 -1.60
CA ALA A 225 28.46 13.63 -2.84
C ALA A 225 27.48 12.79 -3.69
N ALA A 226 27.71 11.47 -3.76
CA ALA A 226 26.81 10.55 -4.46
C ALA A 226 25.48 10.39 -3.70
N GLU A 227 25.51 10.27 -2.37
CA GLU A 227 24.32 10.21 -1.51
C GLU A 227 23.44 11.45 -1.71
N SER A 228 24.04 12.65 -1.73
CA SER A 228 23.30 13.90 -1.93
C SER A 228 22.56 13.92 -3.28
N LEU A 229 23.19 13.44 -4.35
CA LEU A 229 22.58 13.36 -5.68
C LEU A 229 21.46 12.31 -5.72
N GLN A 230 21.69 11.14 -5.11
CA GLN A 230 20.67 10.10 -4.98
C GLN A 230 19.43 10.61 -4.25
N LEU A 231 19.61 11.29 -3.11
CA LEU A 231 18.53 11.91 -2.35
C LEU A 231 17.79 12.95 -3.18
N GLN A 232 18.50 13.78 -3.94
CA GLN A 232 17.86 14.77 -4.80
C GLN A 232 16.97 14.11 -5.86
N THR A 233 17.47 13.05 -6.52
CA THR A 233 16.69 12.27 -7.49
C THR A 233 15.47 11.62 -6.85
N LEU A 234 15.62 10.99 -5.69
CA LEU A 234 14.52 10.31 -5.00
C LEU A 234 13.47 11.30 -4.49
N ARG A 235 13.87 12.46 -3.95
CA ARG A 235 12.96 13.52 -3.52
C ARG A 235 12.17 14.08 -4.71
N ALA A 236 12.82 14.27 -5.86
CA ALA A 236 12.13 14.69 -7.09
C ALA A 236 11.11 13.64 -7.53
N LEU A 237 11.51 12.36 -7.56
CA LEU A 237 10.63 11.24 -7.90
C LEU A 237 9.42 11.15 -6.98
N MET A 238 9.61 11.15 -5.65
CA MET A 238 8.52 11.08 -4.69
C MET A 238 7.57 12.28 -4.83
N ARG A 239 8.10 13.47 -5.14
CA ARG A 239 7.28 14.67 -5.37
C ARG A 239 6.42 14.52 -6.61
N ASP A 240 7.01 14.04 -7.70
CA ASP A 240 6.32 13.88 -8.99
C ASP A 240 5.28 12.75 -8.96
N LEU A 241 5.49 11.76 -8.09
CA LEU A 241 4.59 10.62 -7.86
C LEU A 241 3.62 10.83 -6.69
N ASN A 242 3.64 12.00 -6.04
CA ASN A 242 2.66 12.33 -5.02
C ASN A 242 1.38 12.88 -5.67
N PHE A 243 0.34 12.06 -5.71
CA PHE A 243 -0.98 12.42 -6.26
C PHE A 243 -2.01 12.84 -5.19
N THR A 244 -1.60 13.02 -3.93
CA THR A 244 -2.52 13.40 -2.84
C THR A 244 -2.81 14.91 -2.81
N GLU A 245 -4.08 15.29 -2.67
CA GLU A 245 -4.52 16.71 -2.61
C GLU A 245 -4.67 17.25 -1.17
N VAL A 246 -4.29 16.49 -0.14
CA VAL A 246 -4.51 16.87 1.26
C VAL A 246 -3.55 18.00 1.67
N LYS A 247 -4.05 19.25 1.60
CA LYS A 247 -3.36 20.48 2.04
C LYS A 247 -3.36 20.70 3.57
N ILE A 248 -3.91 19.78 4.36
CA ILE A 248 -4.21 20.02 5.77
C ILE A 248 -3.49 18.98 6.64
N CYS A 249 -2.16 19.09 6.74
CA CYS A 249 -1.45 19.05 8.03
C CYS A 249 0.04 19.30 7.84
N MET A 250 0.45 20.48 8.30
CA MET A 250 1.77 20.89 8.79
C MET A 250 2.97 20.80 7.83
N THR A 251 3.22 21.98 7.22
CA THR A 251 4.56 22.53 6.92
C THR A 251 5.47 21.70 6.03
N LEU A 252 5.24 21.87 4.72
CA LEU A 252 6.19 21.81 3.62
C LEU A 252 6.70 20.42 3.19
N TRP A 253 6.22 19.95 2.02
CA TRP A 253 7.04 19.36 0.94
C TRP A 253 8.08 18.28 1.26
N GLN A 254 8.03 17.65 2.42
CA GLN A 254 9.02 16.67 2.84
C GLN A 254 8.62 15.32 2.28
N THR A 255 9.10 15.04 1.07
CA THR A 255 9.19 13.70 0.49
C THR A 255 10.12 12.78 1.28
N GLU A 256 10.78 13.31 2.30
CA GLU A 256 11.68 12.62 3.22
C GLU A 256 11.32 12.98 4.66
N PHE A 257 11.15 11.97 5.51
CA PHE A 257 10.81 12.11 6.91
C PHE A 257 11.86 11.40 7.76
N GLU A 258 12.50 12.13 8.67
CA GLU A 258 13.48 11.56 9.58
C GLU A 258 12.82 11.03 10.85
N VAL A 259 13.06 9.77 11.19
CA VAL A 259 12.45 9.14 12.37
C VAL A 259 13.50 9.00 13.46
N GLN A 260 13.52 9.95 14.40
CA GLN A 260 14.48 9.97 15.51
C GLN A 260 13.95 9.38 16.82
N ASP A 261 12.64 9.21 16.97
CA ASP A 261 12.03 8.74 18.21
C ASP A 261 10.69 8.01 18.00
N THR A 262 10.08 7.59 19.11
CA THR A 262 8.79 6.89 19.11
C THR A 262 7.63 7.79 18.70
N GLN A 263 7.70 9.10 18.96
CA GLN A 263 6.65 10.04 18.55
C GLN A 263 6.61 10.20 17.03
N ALA A 264 7.78 10.22 16.38
CA ALA A 264 7.88 10.22 14.92
C ALA A 264 7.25 8.97 14.29
N ILE A 265 7.34 7.80 14.93
CA ILE A 265 6.64 6.58 14.48
C ILE A 265 5.12 6.76 14.56
N GLU A 266 4.61 7.35 15.64
CA GLU A 266 3.17 7.63 15.78
C GLU A 266 2.66 8.65 14.77
N ILE A 267 3.50 9.60 14.36
CA ILE A 267 3.20 10.50 13.22
C ILE A 267 3.17 9.69 11.93
N LEU A 268 4.19 8.87 11.66
CA LEU A 268 4.28 8.05 10.45
C LEU A 268 3.08 7.12 10.29
N ARG A 269 2.55 6.55 11.39
CA ARG A 269 1.34 5.71 11.38
C ARG A 269 0.08 6.48 10.96
N LYS A 270 0.04 7.80 11.16
CA LYS A 270 -1.08 8.67 10.77
C LYS A 270 -0.96 9.18 9.35
N ILE A 271 0.22 9.10 8.74
CA ILE A 271 0.40 9.45 7.34
C ILE A 271 -0.12 8.30 6.50
N SER A 272 -1.05 8.62 5.60
CA SER A 272 -1.68 7.62 4.74
C SER A 272 -1.59 7.98 3.27
N HIS A 273 -1.25 6.99 2.45
CA HIS A 273 -1.29 7.06 0.98
C HIS A 273 -0.35 8.08 0.32
N ILE A 274 0.69 8.52 1.02
CA ILE A 274 1.68 9.48 0.53
C ILE A 274 3.02 8.75 0.33
N PRO A 275 3.59 8.73 -0.89
CA PRO A 275 4.96 8.24 -1.11
C PRO A 275 5.96 9.06 -0.30
N LEU A 276 6.76 8.36 0.52
CA LEU A 276 7.70 8.98 1.44
C LEU A 276 8.99 8.18 1.52
N LEU A 277 10.10 8.90 1.56
CA LEU A 277 11.39 8.40 2.03
C LEU A 277 11.40 8.53 3.55
N VAL A 278 11.87 7.51 4.25
CA VAL A 278 11.98 7.54 5.71
C VAL A 278 13.41 7.23 6.10
N ARG A 279 14.10 8.23 6.68
CA ARG A 279 15.46 8.08 7.16
C ARG A 279 15.44 7.45 8.54
N VAL A 280 16.04 6.26 8.65
CA VAL A 280 16.10 5.48 9.88
C VAL A 280 17.56 5.35 10.31
N GLU A 281 17.94 6.08 11.35
CA GLU A 281 19.34 6.10 11.82
C GLU A 281 19.52 5.65 13.28
N ARG A 282 18.42 5.27 13.95
CA ARG A 282 18.47 4.88 15.36
C ARG A 282 17.98 3.46 15.60
N ASP A 283 18.79 2.65 16.30
CA ASP A 283 18.45 1.28 16.70
C ASP A 283 17.09 1.16 17.37
N LYS A 284 16.75 2.11 18.25
CA LYS A 284 15.49 2.07 19.02
C LYS A 284 14.28 2.17 18.07
N VAL A 285 14.38 3.00 17.03
CA VAL A 285 13.35 3.16 16.01
C VAL A 285 13.23 1.91 15.16
N GLN A 286 14.36 1.35 14.71
CA GLN A 286 14.40 0.10 13.94
C GLN A 286 13.71 -1.03 14.71
N ARG A 287 14.04 -1.22 15.99
CA ARG A 287 13.43 -2.27 16.83
C ARG A 287 11.91 -2.14 16.91
N ILE A 288 11.39 -0.91 17.02
CA ILE A 288 9.94 -0.69 17.08
C ILE A 288 9.31 -1.01 15.72
N LEU A 289 9.89 -0.53 14.62
CA LEU A 289 9.40 -0.84 13.27
C LEU A 289 9.43 -2.35 12.98
N SER A 290 10.49 -3.05 13.42
CA SER A 290 10.62 -4.49 13.33
C SER A 290 9.52 -5.21 14.12
N LEU A 291 9.29 -4.80 15.37
CA LEU A 291 8.26 -5.39 16.21
C LEU A 291 6.86 -5.24 15.58
N LEU A 292 6.53 -4.04 15.09
CA LEU A 292 5.26 -3.77 14.43
C LEU A 292 5.04 -4.66 13.19
N MET A 293 6.09 -4.83 12.36
CA MET A 293 6.01 -5.68 11.17
C MET A 293 5.91 -7.16 11.52
N GLN A 294 6.63 -7.62 12.55
CA GLN A 294 6.55 -9.01 13.02
C GLN A 294 5.15 -9.33 13.56
N GLN A 295 4.55 -8.42 14.32
CA GLN A 295 3.17 -8.55 14.78
C GLN A 295 2.20 -8.65 13.60
N ALA A 296 2.31 -7.74 12.63
CA ALA A 296 1.50 -7.80 11.42
C ALA A 296 1.66 -9.14 10.67
N ARG A 297 2.88 -9.66 10.51
CA ARG A 297 3.09 -10.97 9.88
C ARG A 297 2.49 -12.13 10.69
N GLY A 298 2.59 -12.09 12.01
CA GLY A 298 1.94 -13.05 12.90
C GLY A 298 0.43 -13.06 12.72
N ASP A 299 -0.20 -11.88 12.75
CA ASP A 299 -1.65 -11.72 12.58
C ASP A 299 -2.14 -12.13 11.18
N ALA A 300 -1.25 -12.11 10.17
CA ALA A 300 -1.59 -12.52 8.82
C ALA A 300 -1.91 -14.01 8.74
N THR A 301 -1.26 -14.82 9.59
CA THR A 301 -1.57 -16.26 9.70
C THR A 301 -2.98 -16.52 10.24
N TYR A 302 -3.56 -15.55 10.95
CA TYR A 302 -4.92 -15.60 11.48
C TYR A 302 -5.93 -14.86 10.60
N GLY A 303 -5.54 -14.41 9.39
CA GLY A 303 -6.45 -13.82 8.41
C GLY A 303 -6.89 -12.37 8.70
N HIS A 304 -6.18 -11.64 9.56
CA HIS A 304 -6.62 -10.32 10.06
C HIS A 304 -5.57 -9.22 9.97
N SER A 305 -4.51 -9.39 9.17
CA SER A 305 -3.41 -8.44 9.18
C SER A 305 -3.56 -7.28 8.19
N ASP A 306 -3.39 -6.10 8.74
CA ASP A 306 -3.14 -4.85 8.01
C ASP A 306 -1.66 -4.48 8.06
N TYR A 307 -1.22 -3.70 7.07
CA TYR A 307 0.09 -3.06 7.13
C TYR A 307 0.19 -2.18 8.39
N PRO A 308 1.31 -2.24 9.14
CA PRO A 308 1.42 -1.55 10.44
C PRO A 308 1.40 -0.02 10.33
N LEU A 309 1.66 0.53 9.14
CA LEU A 309 1.66 1.97 8.85
C LEU A 309 0.50 2.33 7.89
N GLY A 310 0.06 3.59 7.91
CA GLY A 310 -0.95 4.09 6.96
C GLY A 310 -0.41 4.28 5.52
N THR A 311 0.92 4.29 5.38
CA THR A 311 1.65 4.48 4.12
C THR A 311 2.70 3.37 3.95
N LEU A 312 3.24 3.19 2.74
CA LEU A 312 4.33 2.26 2.43
C LEU A 312 5.62 3.07 2.21
N PRO A 313 6.32 3.47 3.30
CA PRO A 313 7.52 4.30 3.16
C PRO A 313 8.69 3.47 2.63
N ILE A 314 9.53 4.12 1.82
CA ILE A 314 10.83 3.57 1.42
C ILE A 314 11.82 3.95 2.51
N LEU A 315 12.31 2.95 3.24
CA LEU A 315 13.30 3.17 4.28
C LEU A 315 14.66 3.43 3.64
N ILE A 316 15.33 4.50 4.09
CA ILE A 316 16.68 4.86 3.67
C ILE A 316 17.57 5.03 4.89
N GLY A 317 18.86 4.78 4.69
CA GLY A 317 19.88 4.95 5.72
C GLY A 317 20.90 3.82 5.73
N SER A 318 21.95 4.02 6.51
CA SER A 318 23.01 3.03 6.72
C SER A 318 22.58 1.90 7.66
N THR A 319 21.58 2.12 8.51
CA THR A 319 21.09 1.11 9.46
C THR A 319 19.59 0.88 9.24
N LEU A 320 19.28 -0.21 8.56
CA LEU A 320 17.91 -0.59 8.20
C LEU A 320 17.40 -1.69 9.13
N PRO A 321 16.07 -1.88 9.26
CA PRO A 321 15.54 -3.05 9.96
C PRO A 321 16.06 -4.37 9.35
N PRO A 322 15.98 -5.50 10.07
CA PRO A 322 16.50 -6.77 9.60
C PRO A 322 15.93 -7.18 8.24
N ASP A 323 16.77 -7.77 7.37
CA ASP A 323 16.40 -8.21 6.01
C ASP A 323 15.26 -9.24 5.98
N SER A 324 14.95 -9.89 7.11
CA SER A 324 13.77 -10.76 7.19
C SER A 324 12.46 -9.98 7.13
N LEU A 325 12.46 -8.67 7.36
CA LEU A 325 11.29 -7.78 7.37
C LEU A 325 11.35 -6.72 6.26
N CYS A 326 12.47 -6.66 5.54
CA CYS A 326 12.75 -5.67 4.51
C CYS A 326 13.07 -6.35 3.18
N PHE A 327 12.76 -5.67 2.08
CA PHE A 327 13.40 -5.94 0.80
C PHE A 327 14.38 -4.81 0.53
N THR A 328 15.66 -5.08 0.78
CA THR A 328 16.74 -4.09 0.74
C THR A 328 17.45 -4.14 -0.63
N LEU A 329 17.50 -3.01 -1.33
CA LEU A 329 18.29 -2.85 -2.54
C LEU A 329 19.47 -1.90 -2.26
N ASP A 330 20.68 -2.26 -2.69
CA ASP A 330 21.85 -1.37 -2.58
C ASP A 330 21.93 -0.47 -3.84
N TRP A 331 22.13 0.84 -3.65
CA TRP A 331 22.49 1.81 -4.69
C TRP A 331 23.85 2.47 -4.38
N PRO A 332 24.98 1.73 -4.48
CA PRO A 332 26.27 2.26 -4.06
C PRO A 332 26.90 3.20 -5.11
N ALA A 333 26.62 2.95 -6.39
CA ALA A 333 27.06 3.77 -7.51
C ALA A 333 25.87 4.55 -8.08
N PHE A 334 25.97 5.89 -8.10
CA PHE A 334 24.92 6.74 -8.63
C PHE A 334 25.05 6.88 -10.15
N GLU A 335 24.00 6.45 -10.85
CA GLU A 335 23.79 6.74 -12.26
C GLU A 335 22.62 7.69 -12.37
N ALA A 336 22.86 8.87 -12.95
CA ALA A 336 21.82 9.87 -13.12
C ALA A 336 20.81 9.39 -14.18
N PRO A 337 19.50 9.39 -13.88
CA PRO A 337 18.50 9.11 -14.91
C PRO A 337 18.55 10.21 -15.99
N GLY A 338 18.27 9.86 -17.24
CA GLY A 338 18.18 10.83 -18.32
C GLY A 338 17.09 11.88 -18.05
N SER A 339 17.30 13.11 -18.50
CA SER A 339 16.45 14.27 -18.18
C SER A 339 15.00 14.20 -18.70
N GLY A 340 14.63 13.15 -19.44
CA GLY A 340 13.26 12.86 -19.89
C GLY A 340 12.72 11.52 -19.43
N ASP A 341 13.56 10.60 -18.93
CA ASP A 341 13.14 9.22 -18.66
C ASP A 341 12.27 9.12 -17.41
N LEU A 342 12.40 10.03 -16.44
CA LEU A 342 11.55 10.04 -15.24
C LEU A 342 10.09 10.41 -15.54
N ALA A 343 9.83 11.14 -16.63
CA ALA A 343 8.48 11.57 -16.98
C ALA A 343 7.58 10.37 -17.31
N VAL A 344 8.14 9.29 -17.88
CA VAL A 344 7.40 8.07 -18.20
C VAL A 344 6.79 7.45 -16.94
N LEU A 345 7.54 7.45 -15.83
CA LEU A 345 7.07 6.89 -14.55
C LEU A 345 5.90 7.69 -13.99
N ARG A 346 5.96 9.02 -14.13
CA ARG A 346 4.86 9.91 -13.72
C ARG A 346 3.60 9.64 -14.54
N ASP A 347 3.74 9.47 -15.85
CA ASP A 347 2.59 9.21 -16.72
C ASP A 347 2.01 7.81 -16.51
N VAL A 348 2.85 6.80 -16.31
CA VAL A 348 2.42 5.46 -15.86
C VAL A 348 1.62 5.56 -14.57
N ALA A 349 2.15 6.25 -13.56
CA ALA A 349 1.47 6.37 -12.27
C ALA A 349 0.11 7.07 -12.38
N LYS A 350 -0.03 8.11 -13.22
CA LYS A 350 -1.34 8.73 -13.51
C LYS A 350 -2.34 7.72 -14.08
N VAL A 351 -1.91 6.88 -15.02
CA VAL A 351 -2.77 5.84 -15.61
C VAL A 351 -3.19 4.81 -14.57
N ILE A 352 -2.26 4.36 -13.71
CA ILE A 352 -2.56 3.41 -12.63
C ILE A 352 -3.55 4.01 -11.62
N VAL A 353 -3.34 5.25 -11.19
CA VAL A 353 -4.27 5.96 -10.27
C VAL A 353 -5.65 6.12 -10.90
N ALA A 354 -5.71 6.37 -12.22
CA ALA A 354 -6.96 6.43 -12.98
C ALA A 354 -7.69 5.09 -13.08
N GLN A 355 -6.94 3.98 -13.14
CA GLN A 355 -7.47 2.62 -13.22
C GLN A 355 -7.29 1.82 -11.92
N ARG A 356 -7.24 2.49 -10.75
CA ARG A 356 -6.85 1.87 -9.48
C ARG A 356 -7.69 0.65 -9.07
N GLU A 357 -8.99 0.65 -9.29
CA GLU A 357 -9.85 -0.51 -9.00
C GLU A 357 -9.50 -1.73 -9.87
N ARG A 358 -9.23 -1.47 -11.16
CA ARG A 358 -8.76 -2.50 -12.09
C ARG A 358 -7.36 -2.99 -11.68
N PHE A 359 -6.47 -2.08 -11.30
CA PHE A 359 -5.13 -2.41 -10.81
C PHE A 359 -5.18 -3.36 -9.61
N VAL A 360 -6.00 -3.03 -8.61
CA VAL A 360 -6.16 -3.86 -7.41
C VAL A 360 -6.68 -5.25 -7.76
N ARG A 361 -7.66 -5.35 -8.67
CA ARG A 361 -8.15 -6.64 -9.16
C ARG A 361 -7.05 -7.44 -9.87
N CYS A 362 -6.29 -6.81 -10.76
CA CYS A 362 -5.18 -7.46 -11.46
C CYS A 362 -4.10 -7.90 -10.46
N LEU A 363 -3.70 -7.05 -9.52
CA LEU A 363 -2.74 -7.39 -8.46
C LEU A 363 -3.20 -8.61 -7.63
N ALA A 364 -4.46 -8.60 -7.17
CA ALA A 364 -5.04 -9.71 -6.42
C ALA A 364 -5.02 -11.03 -7.21
N TRP A 365 -5.40 -10.95 -8.50
CA TRP A 365 -5.37 -12.09 -9.42
C TRP A 365 -3.94 -12.62 -9.64
N GLN A 366 -2.97 -11.73 -9.88
CA GLN A 366 -1.56 -12.10 -10.04
C GLN A 366 -1.00 -12.77 -8.79
N MET A 367 -1.34 -12.25 -7.60
CA MET A 367 -0.94 -12.84 -6.32
C MET A 367 -1.57 -14.21 -6.07
N THR A 368 -2.84 -14.41 -6.47
CA THR A 368 -3.54 -15.70 -6.29
C THR A 368 -2.98 -16.78 -7.21
N ASN A 369 -2.55 -16.40 -8.42
CA ASN A 369 -2.00 -17.33 -9.41
C ASN A 369 -0.52 -17.66 -9.18
N ARG A 370 0.17 -16.95 -8.30
CA ARG A 370 1.56 -17.23 -7.94
C ARG A 370 1.59 -17.93 -6.59
N THR A 371 1.97 -19.20 -6.58
CA THR A 371 2.07 -19.99 -5.36
C THR A 371 3.29 -19.58 -4.54
N VAL A 372 3.05 -19.15 -3.30
CA VAL A 372 4.09 -18.97 -2.29
C VAL A 372 4.55 -20.35 -1.83
N GLY A 373 5.84 -20.66 -1.95
CA GLY A 373 6.37 -21.97 -1.54
C GLY A 373 7.80 -22.27 -1.98
N VAL A 374 8.27 -21.66 -3.07
CA VAL A 374 9.69 -21.77 -3.52
C VAL A 374 10.43 -20.43 -3.41
N GLU A 375 9.74 -19.31 -3.65
CA GLU A 375 10.31 -17.97 -3.63
C GLU A 375 9.90 -17.16 -2.39
N ARG A 376 10.74 -16.18 -2.01
CA ARG A 376 10.42 -15.24 -0.93
C ARG A 376 9.15 -14.42 -1.26
N TYR A 377 8.36 -14.09 -0.24
CA TYR A 377 7.11 -13.35 -0.39
C TYR A 377 7.29 -12.01 -1.12
N GLU A 378 8.36 -11.29 -0.81
CA GLU A 378 8.70 -9.99 -1.39
C GLU A 378 8.88 -10.11 -2.91
N LYS A 379 9.51 -11.20 -3.37
CA LYS A 379 9.69 -11.49 -4.80
C LYS A 379 8.36 -11.71 -5.49
N VAL A 380 7.51 -12.57 -4.91
CA VAL A 380 6.16 -12.83 -5.43
C VAL A 380 5.34 -11.54 -5.49
N TYR A 381 5.40 -10.71 -4.45
CA TYR A 381 4.66 -9.46 -4.36
C TYR A 381 5.09 -8.46 -5.43
N ILE A 382 6.39 -8.17 -5.54
CA ILE A 382 6.93 -7.19 -6.49
C ILE A 382 6.66 -7.65 -7.93
N LEU A 383 6.86 -8.94 -8.25
CA LEU A 383 6.54 -9.46 -9.58
C LEU A 383 5.04 -9.37 -9.89
N SER A 384 4.17 -9.59 -8.90
CA SER A 384 2.71 -9.44 -9.07
C SER A 384 2.33 -7.99 -9.32
N ALA A 385 2.92 -7.05 -8.58
CA ALA A 385 2.73 -5.62 -8.77
C ALA A 385 3.19 -5.18 -10.16
N CYS A 386 4.37 -5.59 -10.59
CA CYS A 386 4.90 -5.26 -11.91
C CYS A 386 4.04 -5.84 -13.05
N ALA A 387 3.59 -7.10 -12.92
CA ALA A 387 2.68 -7.70 -13.88
C ALA A 387 1.32 -6.98 -13.93
N ALA A 388 0.79 -6.54 -12.79
CA ALA A 388 -0.45 -5.76 -12.74
C ALA A 388 -0.28 -4.35 -13.32
N ILE A 389 0.89 -3.72 -13.17
CA ILE A 389 1.22 -2.46 -13.86
C ILE A 389 1.21 -2.72 -15.37
N ASP A 390 1.97 -3.70 -15.85
CA ASP A 390 2.06 -4.06 -17.27
C ASP A 390 0.69 -4.39 -17.89
N GLU A 391 -0.20 -5.04 -17.15
CA GLU A 391 -1.56 -5.34 -17.63
C GLU A 391 -2.43 -4.09 -17.86
N ILE A 392 -2.11 -2.98 -17.18
CA ILE A 392 -2.81 -1.71 -17.33
C ILE A 392 -2.15 -0.82 -18.37
N VAL A 393 -0.82 -0.75 -18.39
CA VAL A 393 -0.07 0.20 -19.24
C VAL A 393 0.48 -0.39 -20.52
N GLY A 394 0.68 -1.70 -20.58
CA GLY A 394 1.31 -2.40 -21.69
C GLY A 394 0.33 -2.85 -22.78
N SER A 395 0.86 -3.06 -23.98
CA SER A 395 0.20 -3.89 -25.00
C SER A 395 0.37 -5.38 -24.66
N GLU A 396 -0.41 -6.27 -25.29
CA GLU A 396 -0.29 -7.73 -25.08
C GLU A 396 1.15 -8.27 -25.23
N THR A 397 2.03 -7.53 -25.90
CA THR A 397 3.40 -7.92 -26.27
C THR A 397 4.52 -7.19 -25.51
N LYS A 398 4.27 -6.11 -24.79
CA LYS A 398 5.31 -5.34 -24.06
C LYS A 398 5.07 -5.35 -22.55
N ARG A 399 6.04 -5.88 -21.79
CA ARG A 399 6.00 -6.02 -20.32
C ARG A 399 7.24 -5.41 -19.65
N PRO A 400 7.44 -4.09 -19.77
CA PRO A 400 8.66 -3.42 -19.31
C PRO A 400 8.87 -3.55 -17.80
N PHE A 401 7.82 -3.52 -16.97
CA PHE A 401 7.99 -3.63 -15.51
C PHE A 401 8.30 -5.07 -15.09
N SER A 402 7.70 -6.06 -15.72
CA SER A 402 8.02 -7.48 -15.47
C SER A 402 9.45 -7.81 -15.91
N HIS A 403 9.90 -7.26 -17.05
CA HIS A 403 11.28 -7.40 -17.51
C HIS A 403 12.25 -6.74 -16.52
N TRP A 404 11.98 -5.49 -16.13
CA TRP A 404 12.73 -4.79 -15.10
C TRP A 404 12.80 -5.58 -13.78
N ALA A 405 11.68 -6.15 -13.33
CA ALA A 405 11.63 -6.89 -12.07
C ALA A 405 12.56 -8.11 -12.09
N ASN A 406 12.70 -8.80 -13.22
CA ASN A 406 13.69 -9.88 -13.37
C ASN A 406 15.12 -9.34 -13.21
N GLY A 407 15.43 -8.19 -13.82
CA GLY A 407 16.71 -7.50 -13.65
C GLY A 407 16.98 -7.07 -12.21
N LEU A 408 15.96 -6.58 -11.49
CA LEU A 408 16.02 -6.26 -10.06
C LEU A 408 16.45 -7.48 -9.24
N PHE A 409 15.82 -8.64 -9.44
CA PHE A 409 16.16 -9.83 -8.67
C PHE A 409 17.54 -10.39 -9.02
N ALA A 410 17.93 -10.35 -10.29
CA ALA A 410 19.29 -10.71 -10.69
C ALA A 410 20.33 -9.80 -10.01
N GLN A 411 20.09 -8.48 -9.98
CA GLN A 411 20.96 -7.53 -9.28
C GLN A 411 20.98 -7.78 -7.77
N HIS A 412 19.83 -8.02 -7.15
CA HIS A 412 19.74 -8.29 -5.72
C HIS A 412 20.46 -9.61 -5.34
N GLU A 413 20.31 -10.66 -6.14
CA GLU A 413 21.05 -11.93 -5.95
C GLU A 413 22.57 -11.69 -6.08
N MET A 414 23.01 -10.94 -7.09
CA MET A 414 24.42 -10.56 -7.23
C MET A 414 24.94 -9.78 -6.01
N GLN A 415 24.16 -8.83 -5.49
CA GLN A 415 24.50 -8.07 -4.28
C GLN A 415 24.64 -8.97 -3.04
N GLN A 416 23.77 -9.98 -2.90
CA GLN A 416 23.87 -10.96 -1.83
C GLN A 416 25.11 -11.83 -1.96
N THR A 417 25.44 -12.28 -3.17
CA THR A 417 26.66 -13.03 -3.44
C THR A 417 27.91 -12.20 -3.11
N GLU A 418 27.99 -10.96 -3.59
CA GLU A 418 29.10 -10.05 -3.29
C GLU A 418 29.23 -9.76 -1.79
N GLN A 419 28.11 -9.65 -1.07
CA GLN A 419 28.13 -9.48 0.38
C GLN A 419 28.68 -10.72 1.07
N LEU A 420 28.23 -11.92 0.67
CA LEU A 420 28.71 -13.17 1.24
C LEU A 420 30.22 -13.34 1.01
N GLU A 421 30.71 -13.09 -0.21
CA GLU A 421 32.14 -13.12 -0.51
C GLU A 421 32.96 -12.10 0.29
N ARG A 422 32.38 -10.92 0.58
CA ARG A 422 33.01 -9.95 1.49
C ARG A 422 33.05 -10.47 2.92
N PHE A 423 32.00 -11.15 3.39
CA PHE A 423 31.96 -11.76 4.71
C PHE A 423 32.95 -12.91 4.84
N ASP A 424 33.05 -13.78 3.83
CA ASP A 424 34.02 -14.87 3.83
C ASP A 424 35.46 -14.33 3.88
N ARG A 425 35.77 -13.28 3.10
CA ARG A 425 37.06 -12.57 3.18
C ARG A 425 37.30 -11.98 4.57
N ALA A 426 36.30 -11.34 5.17
CA ALA A 426 36.39 -10.80 6.53
C ALA A 426 36.62 -11.91 7.57
N VAL A 427 36.02 -13.10 7.41
CA VAL A 427 36.27 -14.26 8.26
C VAL A 427 37.71 -14.74 8.14
N GLN A 428 38.30 -14.75 6.94
CA GLN A 428 39.72 -15.08 6.77
C GLN A 428 40.62 -14.04 7.48
N LEU A 429 40.28 -12.76 7.40
CA LEU A 429 41.01 -11.70 8.12
C LEU A 429 40.85 -11.81 9.64
N LEU A 430 39.68 -12.22 10.14
CA LEU A 430 39.47 -12.48 11.58
C LEU A 430 40.39 -13.61 12.09
N ARG A 431 40.72 -14.59 11.25
CA ARG A 431 41.62 -15.70 11.61
C ARG A 431 43.09 -15.27 11.62
N ASP A 432 43.44 -14.17 10.94
CA ASP A 432 44.79 -13.62 10.94
C ASP A 432 45.08 -12.86 12.24
N ARG A 433 46.15 -13.25 12.93
CA ARG A 433 46.58 -12.62 14.17
C ARG A 433 46.97 -11.15 13.98
N ALA A 434 47.51 -10.78 12.82
CA ALA A 434 47.89 -9.41 12.49
C ALA A 434 46.68 -8.44 12.48
N CYS A 435 45.46 -8.97 12.37
CA CYS A 435 44.22 -8.20 12.47
C CYS A 435 43.97 -7.62 13.88
N TRP A 436 44.57 -8.22 14.92
CA TRP A 436 44.24 -7.97 16.32
C TRP A 436 45.35 -7.29 17.14
N ASP A 437 46.62 -7.57 16.82
CA ASP A 437 47.76 -7.34 17.72
C ASP A 437 47.93 -5.87 18.18
N ASP A 438 47.53 -4.88 17.37
CA ASP A 438 47.70 -3.46 17.67
C ASP A 438 46.41 -2.75 18.12
N VAL A 439 45.26 -3.43 18.05
CA VAL A 439 43.94 -2.88 18.41
C VAL A 439 43.37 -3.45 19.71
N VAL A 440 43.96 -4.53 20.25
CA VAL A 440 43.50 -5.20 21.48
C VAL A 440 44.39 -4.81 22.67
N ALA A 441 43.81 -4.15 23.67
CA ALA A 441 44.50 -3.80 24.92
C ALA A 441 44.57 -4.98 25.92
N PRO A 442 45.57 -5.02 26.82
CA PRO A 442 45.69 -6.06 27.85
C PRO A 442 44.51 -6.13 28.83
N SER A 443 43.81 -5.00 29.05
CA SER A 443 42.61 -4.94 29.88
C SER A 443 41.76 -3.70 29.55
N ALA A 444 40.50 -3.69 29.99
CA ALA A 444 39.61 -2.54 29.79
C ALA A 444 40.16 -1.23 30.37
N LYS A 445 40.98 -1.29 31.44
CA LYS A 445 41.58 -0.11 32.08
C LYS A 445 42.75 0.47 31.29
N GLU A 446 43.37 -0.36 30.44
CA GLU A 446 44.56 -0.03 29.66
C GLU A 446 44.23 0.35 28.21
N MET A 447 42.94 0.51 27.88
CA MET A 447 42.53 0.98 26.56
C MET A 447 43.04 2.40 26.29
N GLY A 448 43.83 2.56 25.24
CA GLY A 448 44.29 3.84 24.73
C GLY A 448 43.45 4.35 23.55
N ALA A 449 43.82 5.51 22.99
CA ALA A 449 43.09 6.14 21.89
C ALA A 449 43.03 5.30 20.59
N GLY A 450 43.94 4.33 20.42
CA GLY A 450 43.96 3.39 19.28
C GLY A 450 43.36 2.02 19.57
N SER A 451 42.99 1.71 20.82
CA SER A 451 42.45 0.41 21.19
C SER A 451 40.97 0.31 20.84
N LEU A 452 40.58 -0.75 20.11
CA LEU A 452 39.18 -1.05 19.77
C LEU A 452 38.62 -2.18 20.65
N ALA A 453 39.48 -2.99 21.25
CA ALA A 453 39.05 -4.07 22.13
C ALA A 453 40.01 -4.27 23.29
N PHE A 454 39.64 -5.17 24.18
CA PHE A 454 40.49 -5.59 25.28
C PHE A 454 40.32 -7.08 25.59
N TRP A 455 41.35 -7.65 26.21
CA TRP A 455 41.31 -9.00 26.76
C TRP A 455 40.34 -9.09 27.94
N TYR A 456 39.39 -10.01 27.84
CA TYR A 456 38.37 -10.27 28.83
C TYR A 456 38.40 -11.73 29.27
N LYS A 457 38.64 -11.95 30.56
CA LYS A 457 38.40 -13.23 31.23
C LYS A 457 37.10 -13.10 32.01
N GLY A 458 36.03 -13.66 31.44
CA GLY A 458 34.70 -13.66 32.05
C GLY A 458 34.51 -14.81 33.03
N LYS A 459 33.25 -15.26 33.17
CA LYS A 459 32.91 -16.53 33.83
C LYS A 459 33.17 -17.75 32.94
N MET A 460 33.42 -17.53 31.65
CA MET A 460 33.95 -18.55 30.75
C MET A 460 35.41 -18.78 31.15
N GLU A 461 35.85 -20.02 31.29
CA GLU A 461 37.25 -20.32 31.64
C GLU A 461 38.23 -19.89 30.52
N GLU A 462 37.71 -19.74 29.29
CA GLU A 462 38.50 -19.33 28.14
C GLU A 462 38.61 -17.80 28.01
N PRO A 463 39.81 -17.27 27.70
CA PRO A 463 39.99 -15.86 27.40
C PRO A 463 39.24 -15.48 26.11
N CYS A 464 38.64 -14.30 26.10
CA CYS A 464 37.98 -13.72 24.93
C CYS A 464 38.46 -12.30 24.67
N ILE A 465 38.24 -11.81 23.45
CA ILE A 465 38.45 -10.43 23.06
C ILE A 465 37.09 -9.72 23.04
N ALA A 466 36.98 -8.61 23.78
CA ALA A 466 35.72 -7.87 23.91
C ALA A 466 35.75 -6.56 23.12
N PHE A 467 34.82 -6.42 22.17
CA PHE A 467 34.56 -5.17 21.44
C PHE A 467 33.27 -4.54 21.90
N GLU A 468 33.26 -3.25 22.22
CA GLU A 468 32.01 -2.56 22.50
C GLU A 468 31.10 -2.61 21.25
N LEU A 469 29.88 -3.10 21.42
CA LEU A 469 29.00 -3.45 20.32
C LEU A 469 28.61 -2.24 19.45
N LYS A 470 28.46 -1.06 20.07
CA LYS A 470 27.89 0.13 19.42
C LYS A 470 28.92 1.06 18.78
N ASP A 471 30.19 0.92 19.13
CA ASP A 471 31.24 1.83 18.65
C ASP A 471 32.44 1.04 18.16
N SER A 472 33.16 0.38 19.06
CA SER A 472 34.44 -0.23 18.72
C SER A 472 34.32 -1.40 17.73
N PHE A 473 33.27 -2.22 17.83
CA PHE A 473 33.06 -3.32 16.89
C PHE A 473 32.79 -2.80 15.46
N PRO A 474 31.82 -1.90 15.20
CA PRO A 474 31.64 -1.31 13.87
C PRO A 474 32.90 -0.62 13.31
N ARG A 475 33.73 0.03 14.15
CA ARG A 475 35.01 0.62 13.73
C ARG A 475 36.04 -0.44 13.35
N PHE A 476 36.06 -1.58 14.03
CA PHE A 476 36.91 -2.71 13.70
C PHE A 476 36.52 -3.33 12.34
N LEU A 477 35.22 -3.47 12.07
CA LEU A 477 34.71 -3.96 10.78
C LEU A 477 35.23 -3.13 9.61
N GLU A 478 35.13 -1.80 9.71
CA GLU A 478 35.60 -0.88 8.66
C GLU A 478 37.12 -0.88 8.51
N SER A 479 37.84 -0.72 9.62
CA SER A 479 39.29 -0.49 9.58
C SER A 479 40.11 -1.76 9.32
N ARG A 480 39.59 -2.94 9.69
CA ARG A 480 40.35 -4.20 9.62
C ARG A 480 39.76 -5.24 8.70
N LEU A 481 38.43 -5.31 8.60
CA LEU A 481 37.76 -6.36 7.84
C LEU A 481 37.25 -5.89 6.47
N GLY A 482 37.37 -4.59 6.15
CA GLY A 482 36.86 -4.02 4.91
C GLY A 482 35.33 -4.12 4.78
N LEU A 483 34.63 -4.22 5.91
CA LEU A 483 33.17 -4.30 5.99
C LEU A 483 32.57 -2.94 6.34
N ARG A 484 31.31 -2.71 5.97
CA ARG A 484 30.62 -1.46 6.30
C ARG A 484 30.17 -1.50 7.77
N ARG A 485 30.08 -0.35 8.45
CA ARG A 485 29.41 -0.26 9.78
C ARG A 485 28.03 -0.95 9.80
N ALA A 486 27.28 -0.75 8.72
CA ALA A 486 25.97 -1.32 8.49
C ALA A 486 25.93 -2.85 8.53
N ASP A 487 27.04 -3.51 8.16
CA ASP A 487 27.11 -4.97 8.10
C ASP A 487 27.22 -5.60 9.50
N SER A 488 27.36 -4.82 10.57
CA SER A 488 27.63 -5.31 11.95
C SER A 488 26.66 -6.37 12.46
N GLU A 489 25.35 -6.23 12.24
CA GLU A 489 24.38 -7.23 12.70
C GLU A 489 24.36 -8.48 11.81
N VAL A 490 24.38 -8.28 10.49
CA VAL A 490 24.32 -9.37 9.51
C VAL A 490 25.60 -10.21 9.58
N PHE A 491 26.76 -9.56 9.67
CA PHE A 491 28.05 -10.22 9.82
C PHE A 491 28.14 -11.00 11.13
N ARG A 492 27.65 -10.45 12.27
CA ARG A 492 27.58 -11.20 13.53
C ARG A 492 26.71 -12.46 13.42
N THR A 493 25.63 -12.37 12.67
CA THR A 493 24.74 -13.52 12.43
C THR A 493 25.46 -14.57 11.60
N HIS A 494 26.18 -14.12 10.57
CA HIS A 494 26.97 -14.99 9.69
C HIS A 494 28.11 -15.71 10.45
N ILE A 495 28.91 -15.02 11.25
CA ILE A 495 29.96 -15.68 12.06
C ILE A 495 29.37 -16.61 13.13
N LYS A 496 28.17 -16.31 13.64
CA LYS A 496 27.44 -17.21 14.55
C LYS A 496 26.98 -18.48 13.85
N THR A 497 26.48 -18.39 12.61
CA THR A 497 26.15 -19.58 11.81
C THR A 497 27.37 -20.43 11.47
N LEU A 498 28.55 -19.82 11.36
CA LEU A 498 29.82 -20.53 11.20
C LEU A 498 30.39 -21.09 12.52
N GLY A 499 29.69 -20.93 13.65
CA GLY A 499 30.15 -21.40 14.96
C GLY A 499 31.31 -20.60 15.57
N LEU A 500 31.69 -19.47 14.97
CA LEU A 500 32.79 -18.62 15.44
C LEU A 500 32.36 -17.65 16.56
N LEU A 501 31.07 -17.65 16.90
CA LEU A 501 30.48 -16.81 17.94
C LEU A 501 29.38 -17.57 18.67
N GLU A 502 29.50 -17.77 19.98
CA GLU A 502 28.46 -18.45 20.77
C GLU A 502 27.21 -17.57 20.93
N LYS A 503 27.41 -16.27 21.18
CA LYS A 503 26.35 -15.29 21.48
C LYS A 503 26.59 -13.97 20.76
N MET A 504 25.52 -13.36 20.27
CA MET A 504 25.56 -12.10 19.50
C MET A 504 26.11 -10.91 20.30
N SER A 505 25.92 -10.91 21.62
CA SER A 505 26.47 -9.90 22.53
C SER A 505 26.38 -10.33 24.00
N GLN A 506 27.25 -9.80 24.86
CA GLN A 506 27.19 -9.95 26.32
C GLN A 506 27.53 -8.64 27.04
N ASN A 507 26.90 -8.41 28.19
CA ASN A 507 27.21 -7.25 29.03
C ASN A 507 28.53 -7.47 29.78
N VAL A 508 29.50 -6.59 29.54
CA VAL A 508 30.85 -6.59 30.14
C VAL A 508 31.15 -5.18 30.66
N ARG A 509 31.92 -5.08 31.76
CA ARG A 509 32.37 -3.78 32.27
C ARG A 509 33.49 -3.24 31.38
N GLY A 510 33.23 -2.12 30.71
CA GLY A 510 34.22 -1.40 29.91
C GLY A 510 35.13 -0.50 30.75
N GLN A 511 35.90 0.36 30.07
CA GLN A 511 36.90 1.26 30.67
C GLN A 511 36.34 2.13 31.82
N ASN A 512 35.10 2.61 31.66
CA ASN A 512 34.44 3.49 32.64
C ASN A 512 33.82 2.72 33.83
N GLY A 513 34.07 1.41 33.94
CA GLY A 513 33.50 0.53 34.97
C GLY A 513 32.00 0.24 34.82
N LYS A 514 31.32 0.87 33.86
CA LYS A 514 29.91 0.64 33.51
C LYS A 514 29.79 -0.63 32.66
N SER A 515 28.71 -1.38 32.90
CA SER A 515 28.38 -2.56 32.11
C SER A 515 27.73 -2.13 30.79
N THR A 516 28.32 -2.54 29.66
CA THR A 516 27.82 -2.26 28.30
C THR A 516 27.86 -3.53 27.44
N ALA A 517 27.07 -3.57 26.37
CA ALA A 517 27.01 -4.72 25.49
C ALA A 517 28.27 -4.81 24.61
N HIS A 518 28.90 -5.97 24.59
CA HIS A 518 30.10 -6.27 23.81
C HIS A 518 29.89 -7.48 22.91
N VAL A 519 30.60 -7.53 21.79
CA VAL A 519 30.83 -8.75 21.00
C VAL A 519 32.06 -9.43 21.57
N LEU A 520 31.97 -10.73 21.86
CA LEU A 520 33.05 -11.51 22.44
C LEU A 520 33.56 -12.52 21.43
N PHE A 521 34.81 -12.38 21.01
CA PHE A 521 35.48 -13.36 20.16
C PHE A 521 36.31 -14.33 21.00
N PRO A 522 36.12 -15.64 20.87
CA PRO A 522 36.97 -16.62 21.53
C PRO A 522 38.35 -16.64 20.89
N VAL A 523 39.38 -16.94 21.68
CA VAL A 523 40.77 -16.98 21.20
C VAL A 523 41.03 -18.07 20.16
N CYS A 524 40.26 -19.16 20.23
CA CYS A 524 40.33 -20.25 19.25
C CYS A 524 39.91 -19.84 17.83
N ILE A 525 39.40 -18.61 17.63
CA ILE A 525 39.07 -18.11 16.28
C ILE A 525 40.32 -17.98 15.37
N TRP A 526 41.53 -18.00 15.93
CA TRP A 526 42.79 -17.96 15.18
C TRP A 526 43.25 -19.33 14.67
N GLU A 527 42.64 -20.41 15.15
CA GLU A 527 43.02 -21.76 14.72
C GLU A 527 42.41 -22.05 13.35
N LYS A 528 43.27 -22.27 12.35
CA LYS A 528 42.86 -22.75 11.03
C LYS A 528 42.12 -24.08 11.20
N THR A 529 40.82 -24.09 10.95
CA THR A 529 40.10 -25.33 10.63
C THR A 529 40.41 -25.68 9.17
N GLU A 530 41.58 -26.29 8.94
CA GLU A 530 41.85 -27.11 7.76
C GLU A 530 41.32 -28.52 8.05
N GLU A 531 40.00 -28.71 8.06
CA GLU A 531 39.36 -30.04 8.04
C GLU A 531 37.85 -29.82 7.80
N HIS A 532 37.26 -30.59 6.88
CA HIS A 532 35.85 -30.54 6.39
C HIS A 532 35.57 -29.87 5.02
N MET A 533 36.50 -29.95 4.07
CA MET A 533 36.19 -29.78 2.64
C MET A 533 36.79 -30.91 1.78
N THR A 534 36.74 -32.14 2.28
CA THR A 534 36.97 -33.35 1.46
C THR A 534 36.07 -34.48 1.93
N GLU A 535 34.80 -34.42 1.56
CA GLU A 535 34.08 -35.63 1.17
C GLU A 535 33.59 -35.41 -0.26
N THR A 536 34.45 -35.84 -1.19
CA THR A 536 34.05 -36.36 -2.49
C THR A 536 32.86 -37.31 -2.33
N CYS A 537 31.68 -36.91 -2.81
CA CYS A 537 30.68 -37.88 -3.22
C CYS A 537 31.07 -38.38 -4.61
N ASP A 538 31.76 -39.51 -4.64
CA ASP A 538 31.66 -40.45 -5.75
C ASP A 538 30.27 -41.13 -5.70
N LEU A 539 29.69 -41.30 -6.90
CA LEU A 539 28.40 -41.92 -7.31
C LEU A 539 27.18 -40.99 -7.47
#